data_AF-A0A1G1IXC3-F1
#
_entry.id   AF-A0A1G1IXC3-F1
#
_cell.length_a   1.000
_cell.length_b   1.000
_cell.length_c   1.000
_cell.angle_alpha   90.00
_cell.angle_beta   90.00
_cell.angle_gamma   90.00
#
_symmetry.space_group_name_H-M   'P 1'
#
loop_
_entity.id
_entity.type
_entity.pdbx_description
1 polymer ?
#
loop_
_entity_poly.entity_id
_entity_poly.type
_entity_poly.pdbx_seq_one_letter_code
_entity_poly.pdbx_strand_id
1 'polypeptide(L)'
;MKLLDIYKSVVLFGMGKDPRGKDSVKAELLRAKNEYEKLSAKDKEFYDKARLDNPYSDTRILNGKEDSEIKTILVGVDIEVGEIVLADRLKEKGEKIDLAMTHHPEGLALAGFFNVMYMQVDILSKIGIPINVAESLMHERIKEVERRVMPTNHTRSVDAAKLLGINFMSCHTPADNCVATYLQDLMDKKKPRTLGDIVNILRDIPEYNAAAKQGAGPKITR
;
A
#
# COMPACT_ATOMS: atom_id res chain seq x y z
N MET A 1 6.17 0.10 -21.11
CA MET A 1 4.82 -0.18 -20.56
C MET A 1 4.28 1.14 -20.04
N LYS A 2 2.99 1.43 -20.20
CA LYS A 2 2.46 2.72 -19.73
C LYS A 2 2.41 2.76 -18.21
N LEU A 3 2.56 3.95 -17.63
CA LEU A 3 2.42 4.15 -16.18
C LEU A 3 1.09 3.61 -15.66
N LEU A 4 0.00 3.86 -16.39
CA LEU A 4 -1.33 3.35 -16.04
C LEU A 4 -1.40 1.81 -16.03
N ASP A 5 -0.72 1.15 -16.97
CA ASP A 5 -0.70 -0.31 -17.05
C ASP A 5 0.03 -0.93 -15.85
N ILE A 6 1.14 -0.32 -15.43
CA ILE A 6 1.87 -0.71 -14.20
C ILE A 6 0.94 -0.58 -13.00
N TYR A 7 0.30 0.59 -12.84
CA TYR A 7 -0.63 0.84 -11.74
C TYR A 7 -1.79 -0.17 -11.70
N LYS A 8 -2.44 -0.42 -12.84
CA LYS A 8 -3.54 -1.40 -12.93
C LYS A 8 -3.04 -2.82 -12.63
N SER A 9 -1.84 -3.17 -13.06
CA SER A 9 -1.24 -4.49 -12.82
C SER A 9 -0.99 -4.73 -11.34
N VAL A 10 -0.39 -3.76 -10.62
CA VAL A 10 -0.13 -3.93 -9.18
C VAL A 10 -1.43 -4.01 -8.37
N VAL A 11 -2.43 -3.19 -8.71
CA VAL A 11 -3.75 -3.25 -8.07
C VAL A 11 -4.43 -4.60 -8.33
N LEU A 12 -4.46 -5.06 -9.59
CA LEU A 12 -5.06 -6.34 -9.95
C LEU A 12 -4.38 -7.52 -9.24
N PHE A 13 -3.04 -7.50 -9.16
CA PHE A 13 -2.29 -8.53 -8.45
C PHE A 13 -2.58 -8.50 -6.95
N GLY A 14 -2.61 -7.31 -6.35
CA GLY A 14 -2.95 -7.10 -4.94
C GLY A 14 -4.35 -7.59 -4.59
N MET A 15 -5.34 -7.34 -5.45
CA MET A 15 -6.71 -7.87 -5.33
C MET A 15 -6.75 -9.40 -5.39
N GLY A 16 -5.89 -10.01 -6.20
CA GLY A 16 -5.74 -11.46 -6.28
C GLY A 16 -5.15 -12.10 -5.01
N LYS A 17 -4.44 -11.30 -4.20
CA LYS A 17 -3.82 -11.69 -2.93
C LYS A 17 -4.51 -11.09 -1.70
N ASP A 18 -5.68 -10.50 -1.88
CA ASP A 18 -6.38 -9.85 -0.78
C ASP A 18 -6.85 -10.89 0.26
N PRO A 19 -6.44 -10.76 1.55
CA PRO A 19 -6.77 -11.72 2.59
C PRO A 19 -8.27 -11.78 2.88
N ARG A 20 -9.04 -10.74 2.56
CA ARG A 20 -10.51 -10.75 2.69
C ARG A 20 -11.14 -11.70 1.66
N GLY A 21 -10.55 -11.77 0.47
CA GLY A 21 -11.01 -12.59 -0.64
C GLY A 21 -11.81 -11.80 -1.69
N LYS A 22 -12.05 -12.45 -2.83
CA LYS A 22 -12.58 -11.79 -4.04
C LYS A 22 -13.95 -11.13 -3.84
N ASP A 23 -14.84 -11.74 -3.04
CA ASP A 23 -16.19 -11.23 -2.87
C ASP A 23 -16.23 -9.95 -2.02
N SER A 24 -15.41 -9.88 -0.96
CA SER A 24 -15.24 -8.67 -0.15
C SER A 24 -14.66 -7.52 -0.99
N VAL A 25 -13.66 -7.82 -1.83
CA VAL A 25 -13.08 -6.82 -2.75
C VAL A 25 -14.11 -6.29 -3.75
N LYS A 26 -14.92 -7.18 -4.35
CA LYS A 26 -16.01 -6.77 -5.25
C LYS A 26 -17.06 -5.93 -4.54
N ALA A 27 -17.43 -6.30 -3.32
CA ALA A 27 -18.38 -5.53 -2.51
C ALA A 27 -17.85 -4.12 -2.21
N GLU A 28 -16.56 -3.98 -1.89
CA GLU A 28 -15.92 -2.68 -1.67
C GLU A 28 -15.96 -1.79 -2.92
N LEU A 29 -15.60 -2.34 -4.08
CA LEU A 29 -15.66 -1.60 -5.35
C LEU A 29 -17.09 -1.20 -5.72
N LEU A 30 -18.08 -2.06 -5.45
CA LEU A 30 -19.48 -1.74 -5.66
C LEU A 30 -19.96 -0.62 -4.70
N ARG A 31 -19.53 -0.65 -3.44
CA ARG A 31 -19.80 0.44 -2.48
C ARG A 31 -19.25 1.76 -2.98
N ALA A 32 -18.00 1.79 -3.44
CA ALA A 32 -17.37 2.99 -3.99
C ALA A 32 -18.13 3.55 -5.20
N LYS A 33 -18.59 2.68 -6.12
CA LYS A 33 -19.41 3.07 -7.27
C LYS A 33 -20.75 3.68 -6.84
N ASN A 34 -21.46 3.02 -5.92
CA ASN A 34 -22.73 3.50 -5.39
C ASN A 34 -22.58 4.83 -4.63
N GLU A 35 -21.48 5.00 -3.89
CA GLU A 35 -21.14 6.26 -3.22
C GLU A 35 -20.96 7.37 -4.26
N TYR A 36 -20.13 7.14 -5.27
CA TYR A 36 -19.86 8.11 -6.34
C TYR A 36 -21.14 8.50 -7.10
N GLU A 37 -22.00 7.54 -7.46
CA GLU A 37 -23.23 7.83 -8.21
C GLU A 37 -24.17 8.77 -7.47
N LYS A 38 -24.27 8.63 -6.15
CA LYS A 38 -25.12 9.45 -5.26
C LYS A 38 -24.58 10.85 -5.01
N LEU A 39 -23.31 11.11 -5.32
CA LEU A 39 -22.72 12.44 -5.14
C LEU A 39 -23.32 13.46 -6.12
N SER A 40 -23.45 14.69 -5.64
CA SER A 40 -23.79 15.83 -6.49
C SER A 40 -22.70 16.07 -7.53
N ALA A 41 -23.02 16.78 -8.62
CA ALA A 41 -22.02 17.13 -9.63
C ALA A 41 -20.81 17.87 -9.03
N LYS A 42 -21.06 18.73 -8.03
CA LYS A 42 -20.02 19.48 -7.30
C LYS A 42 -19.14 18.55 -6.47
N ASP A 43 -19.73 17.59 -5.75
CA ASP A 43 -18.95 16.71 -4.88
C ASP A 43 -18.14 15.67 -5.68
N LYS A 44 -18.62 15.30 -6.88
CA LYS A 44 -17.89 14.43 -7.81
C LYS A 44 -16.56 15.03 -8.28
N GLU A 45 -16.39 16.35 -8.22
CA GLU A 45 -15.11 17.02 -8.55
C GLU A 45 -14.01 16.70 -7.53
N PHE A 46 -14.37 16.47 -6.27
CA PHE A 46 -13.44 16.18 -5.18
C PHE A 46 -13.27 14.67 -4.91
N TYR A 47 -14.00 13.83 -5.63
CA TYR A 47 -13.95 12.39 -5.44
C TYR A 47 -12.70 11.78 -6.06
N ASP A 48 -12.00 10.94 -5.30
CA ASP A 48 -10.91 10.13 -5.81
C ASP A 48 -11.44 9.02 -6.72
N LYS A 49 -11.46 9.29 -8.03
CA LYS A 49 -11.96 8.37 -9.06
C LYS A 49 -11.18 7.05 -9.11
N ALA A 50 -9.95 6.99 -8.61
CA ALA A 50 -9.22 5.73 -8.55
C ALA A 50 -9.93 4.70 -7.65
N ARG A 51 -10.72 5.13 -6.66
CA ARG A 51 -11.52 4.25 -5.80
C ARG A 51 -12.53 3.39 -6.55
N LEU A 52 -12.92 3.78 -7.76
CA LEU A 52 -13.90 3.05 -8.57
C LEU A 52 -13.37 1.70 -9.06
N ASP A 53 -12.04 1.60 -9.24
CA ASP A 53 -11.36 0.43 -9.77
C ASP A 53 -10.20 -0.07 -8.88
N ASN A 54 -9.84 0.68 -7.81
CA ASN A 54 -8.85 0.30 -6.82
C ASN A 54 -9.44 0.38 -5.39
N PRO A 55 -9.58 -0.75 -4.67
CA PRO A 55 -10.14 -0.76 -3.32
C PRO A 55 -9.17 -0.27 -2.24
N TYR A 56 -7.91 0.03 -2.57
CA TYR A 56 -6.86 0.40 -1.62
C TYR A 56 -6.57 1.90 -1.70
N SER A 57 -6.87 2.67 -0.66
CA SER A 57 -6.68 4.12 -0.66
C SER A 57 -5.21 4.55 -0.62
N ASP A 58 -4.32 3.66 -0.20
CA ASP A 58 -2.90 3.89 0.06
C ASP A 58 -1.97 3.65 -1.15
N THR A 59 -2.56 3.36 -2.31
CA THR A 59 -1.84 3.00 -3.54
C THR A 59 -2.32 3.86 -4.70
N ARG A 60 -1.52 4.82 -5.16
CA ARG A 60 -1.94 5.78 -6.20
C ARG A 60 -0.80 6.11 -7.15
N ILE A 61 -1.14 6.50 -8.39
CA ILE A 61 -0.26 7.37 -9.18
C ILE A 61 -0.28 8.75 -8.51
N LEU A 62 0.89 9.25 -8.14
CA LEU A 62 1.05 10.49 -7.39
C LEU A 62 1.49 11.64 -8.30
N ASN A 63 2.31 11.34 -9.30
CA ASN A 63 2.74 12.27 -10.34
C ASN A 63 3.02 11.53 -11.65
N GLY A 64 2.82 12.21 -12.78
CA GLY A 64 3.10 11.69 -14.11
C GLY A 64 1.86 11.55 -14.98
N LYS A 65 2.07 11.42 -16.30
CA LYS A 65 0.98 11.16 -17.24
C LYS A 65 0.73 9.66 -17.34
N GLU A 66 -0.53 9.26 -17.37
CA GLU A 66 -0.93 7.85 -17.50
C GLU A 66 -0.31 7.13 -18.70
N ASP A 67 -0.08 7.86 -19.80
CA ASP A 67 0.52 7.37 -21.06
C ASP A 67 2.05 7.47 -21.12
N SER A 68 2.71 7.82 -20.00
CA SER A 68 4.17 7.87 -19.91
C SER A 68 4.76 6.48 -20.13
N GLU A 69 5.78 6.37 -20.99
CA GLU A 69 6.51 5.12 -21.21
C GLU A 69 7.48 4.85 -20.07
N ILE A 70 7.25 3.76 -19.34
CA ILE A 70 8.12 3.32 -18.26
C ILE A 70 8.90 2.09 -18.73
N LYS A 71 10.24 2.16 -18.62
CA LYS A 71 11.17 1.05 -18.85
C LYS A 71 12.06 0.78 -17.64
N THR A 72 12.31 1.80 -16.84
CA THR A 72 13.17 1.76 -15.66
C THR A 72 12.45 2.33 -14.45
N ILE A 73 12.67 1.69 -13.31
CA ILE A 73 11.99 2.03 -12.06
C ILE A 73 13.00 2.08 -10.92
N LEU A 74 12.92 3.14 -10.11
CA LEU A 74 13.55 3.22 -8.80
C LEU A 74 12.48 2.84 -7.76
N VAL A 75 12.73 1.79 -6.98
CA VAL A 75 11.81 1.31 -5.94
C VAL A 75 12.46 1.48 -4.58
N GLY A 76 11.70 2.00 -3.60
CA GLY A 76 12.14 2.16 -2.22
C GLY A 76 10.99 1.92 -1.25
N VAL A 77 11.33 1.62 0.01
CA VAL A 77 10.34 1.56 1.09
C VAL A 77 9.77 2.96 1.32
N ASP A 78 10.68 3.91 1.53
CA ASP A 78 10.42 5.34 1.58
C ASP A 78 11.07 5.99 0.36
N ILE A 79 10.27 6.64 -0.49
CA ILE A 79 10.78 7.58 -1.50
C ILE A 79 10.19 8.94 -1.14
N GLU A 80 10.94 9.71 -0.34
CA GLU A 80 10.58 11.06 0.03
C GLU A 80 11.32 12.07 -0.86
N VAL A 81 11.32 13.35 -0.49
CA VAL A 81 12.03 14.41 -1.24
C VAL A 81 13.51 14.05 -1.48
N GLY A 82 14.18 13.43 -0.51
CA GLY A 82 15.60 13.06 -0.62
C GLY A 82 15.84 12.06 -1.74
N GLU A 83 15.03 11.02 -1.83
CA GLU A 83 15.15 9.97 -2.85
C GLU A 83 14.71 10.46 -4.23
N ILE A 84 13.75 11.38 -4.30
CA ILE A 84 13.38 12.05 -5.55
C ILE A 84 14.57 12.87 -6.08
N VAL A 85 15.25 13.63 -5.22
CA VAL A 85 16.47 14.38 -5.61
C VAL A 85 17.61 13.43 -5.97
N LEU A 86 17.76 12.30 -5.26
CA LEU A 86 18.73 11.27 -5.63
C LEU A 86 18.45 10.69 -7.01
N ALA A 87 17.18 10.40 -7.33
CA ALA A 87 16.78 9.91 -8.64
C ALA A 87 17.13 10.90 -9.74
N ASP A 88 16.89 12.19 -9.52
CA ASP A 88 17.28 13.24 -10.45
C ASP A 88 18.81 13.29 -10.64
N ARG A 89 19.57 13.23 -9.55
CA ARG A 89 21.04 13.22 -9.60
C ARG A 89 21.61 11.99 -10.32
N LEU A 90 20.96 10.83 -10.21
CA LEU A 90 21.33 9.63 -10.95
C LEU A 90 21.04 9.81 -12.44
N LYS A 91 19.90 10.42 -12.79
CA LYS A 91 19.57 10.77 -14.18
C LYS A 91 20.61 11.71 -14.81
N GLU A 92 21.06 12.73 -14.08
CA GLU A 92 22.15 13.61 -14.52
C GLU A 92 23.46 12.85 -14.78
N LYS A 93 23.71 11.76 -14.03
CA LYS A 93 24.89 10.90 -14.18
C LYS A 93 24.74 9.85 -15.29
N GLY A 94 23.61 9.84 -16.00
CA GLY A 94 23.35 8.97 -17.15
C GLY A 94 22.51 7.73 -16.83
N GLU A 95 22.08 7.54 -15.59
CA GLU A 95 21.11 6.48 -15.28
C GLU A 95 19.74 6.81 -15.87
N LYS A 96 18.99 5.78 -16.27
CA LYS A 96 17.61 5.96 -16.73
C LYS A 96 16.68 5.59 -15.58
N ILE A 97 15.84 6.55 -15.20
CA ILE A 97 14.79 6.37 -14.19
C ILE A 97 13.53 7.03 -14.74
N ASP A 98 12.61 6.20 -15.22
CA ASP A 98 11.34 6.67 -15.80
C ASP A 98 10.24 6.80 -14.74
N LEU A 99 10.35 6.05 -13.63
CA LEU A 99 9.39 6.01 -12.52
C LEU A 99 10.11 5.85 -11.19
N ALA A 100 9.72 6.62 -10.18
CA ALA A 100 9.97 6.32 -8.79
C ALA A 100 8.73 5.66 -8.16
N MET A 101 8.92 4.62 -7.35
CA MET A 101 7.84 3.92 -6.67
C MET A 101 8.17 3.75 -5.19
N THR A 102 7.32 4.33 -4.34
CA THR A 102 7.39 4.18 -2.89
C THR A 102 6.50 3.04 -2.42
N HIS A 103 6.91 2.34 -1.37
CA HIS A 103 6.01 1.44 -0.64
C HIS A 103 5.12 2.26 0.29
N HIS A 104 5.70 3.06 1.19
CA HIS A 104 4.94 3.87 2.11
C HIS A 104 4.19 4.99 1.37
N PRO A 105 2.91 5.25 1.70
CA PRO A 105 2.09 6.19 0.95
C PRO A 105 2.59 7.63 1.04
N GLU A 106 2.46 8.36 -0.06
CA GLU A 106 2.72 9.79 -0.17
C GLU A 106 1.52 10.49 -0.81
N GLY A 107 1.42 11.81 -0.73
CA GLY A 107 0.38 12.57 -1.45
C GLY A 107 -1.04 12.18 -1.07
N LEU A 108 -1.89 12.03 -2.09
CA LEU A 108 -3.29 11.62 -1.93
C LEU A 108 -3.41 10.25 -1.24
N ALA A 109 -2.48 9.33 -1.51
CA ALA A 109 -2.47 8.01 -0.89
C ALA A 109 -2.21 8.09 0.62
N LEU A 110 -1.32 9.00 1.06
CA LEU A 110 -1.09 9.26 2.47
C LEU A 110 -2.31 9.92 3.11
N ALA A 111 -2.89 10.95 2.48
CA ALA A 111 -4.06 11.65 3.02
C ALA A 111 -5.25 10.71 3.26
N GLY A 112 -5.42 9.70 2.39
CA GLY A 112 -6.45 8.66 2.52
C GLY A 112 -6.01 7.40 3.26
N PHE A 113 -4.81 7.36 3.85
CA PHE A 113 -4.19 6.13 4.35
C PHE A 113 -5.07 5.39 5.37
N PHE A 114 -5.64 6.12 6.33
CA PHE A 114 -6.48 5.53 7.38
C PHE A 114 -7.71 4.77 6.84
N ASN A 115 -8.19 5.08 5.62
CA ASN A 115 -9.33 4.38 5.03
C ASN A 115 -9.02 2.91 4.72
N VAL A 116 -7.76 2.58 4.38
CA VAL A 116 -7.39 1.20 4.08
C VAL A 116 -7.50 0.31 5.33
N MET A 117 -7.36 0.90 6.52
CA MET A 117 -7.42 0.16 7.79
C MET A 117 -8.80 -0.42 8.09
N TYR A 118 -9.88 0.08 7.48
CA TYR A 118 -11.21 -0.56 7.60
C TYR A 118 -11.20 -1.98 7.04
N MET A 119 -10.29 -2.31 6.11
CA MET A 119 -10.13 -3.69 5.63
C MET A 119 -9.74 -4.65 6.75
N GLN A 120 -9.09 -4.17 7.82
CA GLN A 120 -8.69 -5.00 8.95
C GLN A 120 -9.92 -5.53 9.71
N VAL A 121 -11.03 -4.78 9.72
CA VAL A 121 -12.29 -5.25 10.32
C VAL A 121 -12.78 -6.53 9.63
N ASP A 122 -12.76 -6.55 8.29
CA ASP A 122 -13.13 -7.73 7.50
C ASP A 122 -12.16 -8.90 7.73
N ILE A 123 -10.85 -8.62 7.80
CA ILE A 123 -9.81 -9.63 8.03
C ILE A 123 -9.99 -10.28 9.41
N LEU A 124 -10.14 -9.46 10.46
CA LEU A 124 -10.38 -9.93 11.82
C LEU A 124 -11.68 -10.75 11.91
N SER A 125 -12.72 -10.31 11.21
CA SER A 125 -13.98 -11.06 11.18
C SER A 125 -13.81 -12.44 10.53
N LYS A 126 -13.04 -12.51 9.45
CA LYS A 126 -12.76 -13.76 8.74
C LYS A 126 -11.97 -14.77 9.58
N ILE A 127 -11.12 -14.33 10.49
CA ILE A 127 -10.37 -15.20 11.41
C ILE A 127 -11.15 -15.52 12.71
N GLY A 128 -12.43 -15.15 12.78
CA GLY A 128 -13.35 -15.59 13.83
C GLY A 128 -13.66 -14.55 14.91
N ILE A 129 -13.21 -13.31 14.77
CA ILE A 129 -13.59 -12.22 15.69
C ILE A 129 -15.01 -11.72 15.31
N PRO A 130 -15.96 -11.58 16.25
CA PRO A 130 -17.26 -10.99 15.93
C PRO A 130 -17.11 -9.58 15.32
N ILE A 131 -17.89 -9.28 14.27
CA ILE A 131 -17.74 -8.04 13.49
C ILE A 131 -17.82 -6.78 14.35
N ASN A 132 -18.76 -6.72 15.29
CA ASN A 132 -18.93 -5.60 16.21
C ASN A 132 -17.72 -5.40 17.13
N VAL A 133 -17.03 -6.47 17.51
CA VAL A 133 -15.79 -6.42 18.31
C VAL A 133 -14.64 -5.93 17.44
N ALA A 134 -14.51 -6.45 16.21
CA ALA A 134 -13.48 -6.02 15.26
C ALA A 134 -13.62 -4.52 14.93
N GLU A 135 -14.84 -4.04 14.68
CA GLU A 135 -15.15 -2.62 14.46
C GLU A 135 -14.74 -1.77 15.68
N SER A 136 -15.14 -2.19 16.88
CA SER A 136 -14.81 -1.46 18.12
C SER A 136 -13.30 -1.36 18.35
N LEU A 137 -12.55 -2.45 18.10
CA LEU A 137 -11.09 -2.48 18.27
C LEU A 137 -10.38 -1.58 17.23
N MET A 138 -10.83 -1.63 15.98
CA MET A 138 -10.20 -0.87 14.91
C MET A 138 -10.55 0.61 14.95
N HIS A 139 -11.74 0.99 15.41
CA HIS A 139 -12.22 2.38 15.40
C HIS A 139 -11.28 3.35 16.12
N GLU A 140 -10.84 3.01 17.33
CA GLU A 140 -9.92 3.87 18.09
C GLU A 140 -8.59 4.05 17.35
N ARG A 141 -8.05 2.94 16.84
CA ARG A 141 -6.78 2.92 16.12
C ARG A 141 -6.86 3.69 14.80
N ILE A 142 -7.95 3.56 14.04
CA ILE A 142 -8.20 4.31 12.81
C ILE A 142 -8.25 5.81 13.10
N LYS A 143 -8.99 6.23 14.13
CA LYS A 143 -9.08 7.65 14.53
C LYS A 143 -7.76 8.23 15.02
N GLU A 144 -6.91 7.43 15.63
CA GLU A 144 -5.55 7.84 16.01
C GLU A 144 -4.70 8.13 14.77
N VAL A 145 -4.70 7.20 13.81
CA VAL A 145 -3.95 7.34 12.55
C VAL A 145 -4.49 8.52 11.73
N GLU A 146 -5.80 8.66 11.60
CA GLU A 146 -6.44 9.80 10.93
C GLU A 146 -5.96 11.13 11.52
N ARG A 147 -6.02 11.28 12.86
CA ARG A 147 -5.59 12.51 13.55
C ARG A 147 -4.09 12.77 13.41
N ARG A 148 -3.27 11.72 13.31
CA ARG A 148 -1.82 11.84 13.09
C ARG A 148 -1.48 12.29 11.67
N VAL A 149 -2.22 11.78 10.68
CA VAL A 149 -1.96 12.03 9.25
C VAL A 149 -2.55 13.37 8.80
N MET A 150 -3.76 13.71 9.25
CA MET A 150 -4.51 14.91 8.83
C MET A 150 -3.70 16.22 8.81
N PRO A 151 -2.87 16.56 9.82
CA PRO A 151 -2.13 17.82 9.82
C PRO A 151 -0.82 17.78 9.02
N THR A 152 -0.45 16.63 8.45
CA THR A 152 0.83 16.49 7.76
C THR A 152 0.80 17.18 6.40
N ASN A 153 1.99 17.57 5.90
CA ASN A 153 2.11 18.06 4.53
C ASN A 153 2.23 16.88 3.57
N HIS A 154 1.08 16.38 3.12
CA HIS A 154 0.97 15.21 2.26
C HIS A 154 1.70 15.33 0.93
N THR A 155 1.85 16.54 0.37
CA THR A 155 2.27 16.70 -1.03
C THR A 155 3.76 16.95 -1.21
N ARG A 156 4.57 17.03 -0.15
CA ARG A 156 6.00 17.40 -0.23
C ARG A 156 6.78 16.63 -1.28
N SER A 157 6.74 15.30 -1.21
CA SER A 157 7.46 14.41 -2.12
C SER A 157 6.86 14.45 -3.54
N VAL A 158 5.53 14.59 -3.63
CA VAL A 158 4.80 14.72 -4.90
C VAL A 158 5.16 16.03 -5.62
N ASP A 159 5.27 17.14 -4.90
CA ASP A 159 5.59 18.44 -5.48
C ASP A 159 7.06 18.50 -5.90
N ALA A 160 7.98 17.87 -5.16
CA ALA A 160 9.36 17.67 -5.63
C ALA A 160 9.40 16.85 -6.93
N ALA A 161 8.65 15.75 -7.00
CA ALA A 161 8.58 14.91 -8.19
C ALA A 161 8.00 15.67 -9.41
N LYS A 162 6.99 16.53 -9.19
CA LYS A 162 6.45 17.43 -10.22
C LYS A 162 7.51 18.39 -10.75
N LEU A 163 8.22 19.08 -9.85
CA LEU A 163 9.25 20.07 -10.21
C LEU A 163 10.39 19.45 -11.01
N LEU A 164 10.78 18.22 -10.69
CA LEU A 164 11.86 17.49 -11.36
C LEU A 164 11.39 16.61 -12.53
N GLY A 165 10.09 16.63 -12.85
CA GLY A 165 9.52 15.85 -13.95
C GLY A 165 9.70 14.34 -13.80
N ILE A 166 9.58 13.82 -12.57
CA ILE A 166 9.74 12.40 -12.25
C ILE A 166 8.36 11.78 -12.05
N ASN A 167 8.00 10.77 -12.85
CA ASN A 167 6.78 10.00 -12.60
C ASN A 167 6.91 9.32 -11.23
N PHE A 168 5.84 9.34 -10.43
CA PHE A 168 5.87 8.88 -9.06
C PHE A 168 4.57 8.16 -8.70
N MET A 169 4.66 7.01 -8.04
CA MET A 169 3.50 6.28 -7.54
C MET A 169 3.80 5.58 -6.20
N SER A 170 2.74 5.25 -5.44
CA SER A 170 2.83 4.38 -4.27
C SER A 170 2.25 3.00 -4.55
N CYS A 171 2.78 1.98 -3.88
CA CYS A 171 2.24 0.62 -3.87
C CYS A 171 2.39 0.02 -2.46
N HIS A 172 1.35 0.19 -1.64
CA HIS A 172 1.36 -0.22 -0.24
C HIS A 172 0.58 -1.52 -0.05
N THR A 173 -0.74 -1.46 0.23
CA THR A 173 -1.56 -2.64 0.51
C THR A 173 -1.43 -3.78 -0.53
N PRO A 174 -1.36 -3.52 -1.86
CA PRO A 174 -1.10 -4.59 -2.82
C PRO A 174 0.18 -5.39 -2.56
N ALA A 175 1.27 -4.72 -2.16
CA ALA A 175 2.52 -5.37 -1.79
C ALA A 175 2.37 -6.14 -0.46
N ASP A 176 1.72 -5.54 0.54
CA ASP A 176 1.48 -6.17 1.85
C ASP A 176 0.61 -7.42 1.74
N ASN A 177 -0.41 -7.39 0.88
CA ASN A 177 -1.26 -8.54 0.60
C ASN A 177 -0.45 -9.74 0.06
N CYS A 178 0.60 -9.48 -0.71
CA CYS A 178 1.49 -10.54 -1.20
C CYS A 178 2.27 -11.18 -0.05
N VAL A 179 2.81 -10.36 0.86
CA VAL A 179 3.54 -10.85 2.05
C VAL A 179 2.60 -11.59 2.99
N ALA A 180 1.43 -11.01 3.29
CA ALA A 180 0.43 -11.63 4.14
C ALA A 180 -0.02 -12.99 3.61
N THR A 181 -0.30 -13.09 2.30
CA THR A 181 -0.67 -14.37 1.67
C THR A 181 0.47 -15.38 1.74
N TYR A 182 1.70 -14.97 1.39
CA TYR A 182 2.87 -15.84 1.42
C TYR A 182 3.11 -16.41 2.83
N LEU A 183 3.06 -15.56 3.85
CA LEU A 183 3.26 -15.98 5.24
C LEU A 183 2.11 -16.86 5.72
N GLN A 184 0.86 -16.54 5.39
CA GLN A 184 -0.29 -17.37 5.74
C GLN A 184 -0.15 -18.78 5.16
N ASP A 185 0.12 -18.89 3.85
CA ASP A 185 0.32 -20.18 3.16
C ASP A 185 1.48 -20.98 3.78
N LEU A 186 2.58 -20.30 4.15
CA LEU A 186 3.73 -20.91 4.79
C LEU A 186 3.38 -21.45 6.18
N MET A 187 2.66 -20.69 6.99
CA MET A 187 2.25 -21.09 8.34
C MET A 187 1.24 -22.23 8.30
N ASP A 188 0.28 -22.21 7.39
CA ASP A 188 -0.71 -23.29 7.21
C ASP A 188 -0.05 -24.60 6.78
N LYS A 189 1.02 -24.51 5.99
CA LYS A 189 1.83 -25.67 5.59
C LYS A 189 2.70 -26.20 6.73
N LYS A 190 3.39 -25.30 7.45
CA LYS A 190 4.36 -25.69 8.49
C LYS A 190 3.72 -26.05 9.82
N LYS A 191 2.54 -25.50 10.12
CA LYS A 191 1.77 -25.71 11.36
C LYS A 191 2.63 -25.58 12.63
N PRO A 192 3.33 -24.45 12.82
CA PRO A 192 4.15 -24.24 14.02
C PRO A 192 3.30 -24.35 15.29
N ARG A 193 3.87 -24.91 16.37
CA ARG A 193 3.17 -25.08 17.65
C ARG A 193 3.56 -24.03 18.69
N THR A 194 4.75 -23.45 18.56
CA THR A 194 5.29 -22.47 19.49
C THR A 194 5.69 -21.18 18.79
N LEU A 195 5.79 -20.09 19.56
CA LEU A 195 6.39 -18.84 19.06
C LEU A 195 7.84 -19.04 18.59
N GLY A 196 8.58 -19.95 19.23
CA GLY A 196 9.93 -20.32 18.82
C GLY A 196 9.95 -20.96 17.42
N ASP A 197 8.99 -21.83 17.12
CA ASP A 197 8.85 -22.44 15.79
C ASP A 197 8.59 -21.38 14.73
N ILE A 198 7.72 -20.40 15.01
CA ILE A 198 7.43 -19.29 14.11
C ILE A 198 8.71 -18.49 13.83
N VAL A 199 9.48 -18.12 14.86
CA VAL A 199 10.73 -17.37 14.68
C VAL A 199 11.74 -18.16 13.85
N ASN A 200 11.85 -19.47 14.05
CA ASN A 200 12.74 -20.33 13.27
C ASN A 200 12.32 -20.39 11.80
N ILE A 201 11.02 -20.62 11.53
CA ILE A 201 10.47 -20.62 10.16
C ILE A 201 10.73 -19.29 9.47
N LEU A 202 10.52 -18.15 10.16
CA LEU A 202 10.78 -16.84 9.58
C LEU A 202 12.26 -16.68 9.24
N ARG A 203 13.19 -17.14 10.08
CA ARG A 203 14.64 -17.02 9.82
C ARG A 203 15.14 -17.84 8.63
N ASP A 204 14.36 -18.82 8.17
CA ASP A 204 14.64 -19.58 6.94
C ASP A 204 14.31 -18.79 5.66
N ILE A 205 13.50 -17.73 5.78
CA ILE A 205 13.15 -16.84 4.66
C ILE A 205 14.31 -15.85 4.43
N PRO A 206 14.80 -15.66 3.19
CA PRO A 206 15.97 -14.82 2.91
C PRO A 206 15.89 -13.39 3.47
N GLU A 207 14.74 -12.75 3.37
CA GLU A 207 14.49 -11.38 3.80
C GLU A 207 14.65 -11.24 5.33
N TYR A 208 14.04 -12.14 6.10
CA TYR A 208 14.16 -12.16 7.56
C TYR A 208 15.54 -12.61 8.03
N ASN A 209 16.21 -13.49 7.27
CA ASN A 209 17.59 -13.90 7.53
C ASN A 209 18.55 -12.71 7.38
N ALA A 210 18.39 -11.94 6.29
CA ALA A 210 19.16 -10.74 6.04
C ALA A 210 18.92 -9.68 7.14
N ALA A 211 17.66 -9.48 7.53
CA ALA A 211 17.30 -8.58 8.63
C ALA A 211 17.94 -9.03 9.97
N ALA A 212 17.95 -10.34 10.25
CA ALA A 212 18.58 -10.89 11.46
C ALA A 212 20.08 -10.63 11.52
N LYS A 213 20.78 -10.73 10.38
CA LYS A 213 22.22 -10.40 10.27
C LYS A 213 22.50 -8.91 10.53
N GLN A 214 21.51 -8.05 10.34
CA GLN A 214 21.59 -6.60 10.60
C GLN A 214 21.03 -6.21 11.99
N GLY A 215 20.71 -7.17 12.85
CA GLY A 215 20.17 -6.90 14.19
C GLY A 215 18.67 -6.57 14.23
N ALA A 216 17.97 -6.68 13.10
CA ALA A 216 16.54 -6.40 12.94
C ALA A 216 15.69 -7.67 12.68
N GLY A 217 16.18 -8.82 13.12
CA GLY A 217 15.51 -10.10 12.89
C GLY A 217 14.25 -10.32 13.73
N PRO A 218 13.45 -11.34 13.38
CA PRO A 218 12.27 -11.71 14.15
C PRO A 218 12.66 -12.08 15.60
N LYS A 219 11.92 -11.53 16.56
CA LYS A 219 12.10 -11.76 18.01
C LYS A 219 10.75 -11.86 18.71
N ILE A 220 10.72 -12.63 19.79
CA ILE A 220 9.57 -12.67 20.70
C ILE A 220 9.70 -11.47 21.64
N THR A 221 8.72 -10.58 21.62
CA THR A 221 8.63 -9.44 22.55
C THR A 221 7.84 -9.85 23.79
N ARG A 222 8.20 -9.28 24.94
CA ARG A 222 7.49 -9.44 26.22
C ARG A 222 6.76 -8.16 26.56
#